data_AF-A0A5B0N4N5-F1
#
_entry.id   AF-A0A5B0N4N5-F1
#
_cell.length_a   1.000
_cell.length_b   1.000
_cell.length_c   1.000
_cell.angle_alpha   90.00
_cell.angle_beta   90.00
_cell.angle_gamma   90.00
#
_symmetry.space_group_name_H-M   'P 1'
#
loop_
_entity.id
_entity.type
_entity.pdbx_description
1 polymer ?
#
loop_
_entity_poly.entity_id
_entity_poly.type
_entity_poly.pdbx_seq_one_letter_code
_entity_poly.pdbx_strand_id
1 'polypeptide(L)'
;MLSPLFGVAGVNSLLFGAYAVSKRIVSPYPDLTVLQTALAGSMAGAVNSVLASPVEMFKVRMQAQYGKPNDLRLRDAVRLMWEEWGFRQGIMRGFWVTVAREIPAYAGFYTGFEVSKQAFQKRYGSAQTLPVWTLLCSGAMGGIGYWTCCYPLDVIKSRIQMADRPPKGINYIADTWRKICKEEGARALFRGLVPTYLRA
;
A
#
# COMPACT_ATOMS: atom_id res chain seq x y z
N MET A 1 7.59 -12.44 -18.72
CA MET A 1 6.59 -11.48 -18.18
C MET A 1 5.50 -12.14 -17.32
N LEU A 2 5.58 -13.43 -16.97
CA LEU A 2 4.59 -14.14 -16.13
C LEU A 2 4.84 -14.04 -14.62
N SER A 3 6.06 -13.76 -14.17
CA SER A 3 6.38 -13.73 -12.73
C SER A 3 5.60 -12.69 -11.91
N PRO A 4 5.21 -11.51 -12.44
CA PRO A 4 4.36 -10.58 -11.69
C PRO A 4 2.93 -11.09 -11.50
N LEU A 5 2.39 -11.89 -12.45
CA LEU A 5 1.01 -12.37 -12.41
C LEU A 5 0.79 -13.37 -11.28
N PHE A 6 1.70 -14.34 -11.11
CA PHE A 6 1.60 -15.33 -10.03
C PHE A 6 1.78 -14.70 -8.64
N GLY A 7 2.70 -13.74 -8.50
CA GLY A 7 2.88 -13.00 -7.24
C GLY A 7 1.63 -12.20 -6.87
N VAL A 8 1.02 -11.52 -7.83
CA VAL A 8 -0.20 -10.73 -7.60
C VAL A 8 -1.40 -11.62 -7.27
N ALA A 9 -1.56 -12.78 -7.90
CA ALA A 9 -2.64 -13.71 -7.60
C ALA A 9 -2.56 -14.23 -6.14
N GLY A 10 -1.36 -14.62 -5.69
CA GLY A 10 -1.15 -15.06 -4.31
C GLY A 10 -1.42 -13.96 -3.28
N VAL A 11 -0.91 -12.74 -3.54
CA VAL A 11 -1.15 -11.56 -2.69
C VAL A 11 -2.65 -11.24 -2.60
N ASN A 12 -3.34 -11.15 -3.73
CA ASN A 12 -4.77 -10.85 -3.71
C ASN A 12 -5.61 -11.95 -3.04
N SER A 13 -5.25 -13.22 -3.24
CA SER A 13 -5.94 -14.34 -2.58
C SER A 13 -5.78 -14.28 -1.06
N LEU A 14 -4.56 -14.02 -0.58
CA LEU A 14 -4.29 -13.86 0.85
C LEU A 14 -5.05 -12.65 1.40
N LEU A 15 -5.06 -11.52 0.68
CA LEU A 15 -5.78 -10.32 1.10
C LEU A 15 -7.29 -10.59 1.29
N PHE A 16 -7.96 -11.21 0.32
CA PHE A 16 -9.39 -11.50 0.43
C PHE A 16 -9.70 -12.51 1.53
N GLY A 17 -8.88 -13.56 1.66
CA GLY A 17 -9.00 -14.53 2.74
C GLY A 17 -8.80 -13.90 4.13
N ALA A 18 -7.73 -13.13 4.29
CA ALA A 18 -7.42 -12.41 5.53
C ALA A 18 -8.51 -11.39 5.86
N TYR A 19 -9.09 -10.72 4.86
CA TYR A 19 -10.20 -9.79 5.06
C TYR A 19 -11.48 -10.49 5.54
N ALA A 20 -11.80 -11.66 4.98
CA ALA A 20 -12.95 -12.44 5.42
C ALA A 20 -12.83 -12.85 6.90
N VAL A 21 -11.64 -13.28 7.32
CA VAL A 21 -11.35 -13.63 8.72
C VAL A 21 -11.33 -12.38 9.61
N SER A 22 -10.68 -11.31 9.16
CA SER A 22 -10.57 -10.05 9.91
C SER A 22 -11.94 -9.45 10.22
N LYS A 23 -12.88 -9.49 9.26
CA LYS A 23 -14.25 -9.05 9.49
C LYS A 23 -14.93 -9.82 10.63
N ARG A 24 -14.78 -11.15 10.65
CA ARG A 24 -15.36 -12.01 11.70
C ARG A 24 -14.77 -11.74 13.09
N ILE A 25 -13.48 -11.38 13.15
CA ILE A 25 -12.81 -11.01 14.41
C ILE A 25 -13.30 -9.65 14.90
N VAL A 26 -13.46 -8.68 14.00
CA VAL A 26 -13.81 -7.30 14.36
C VAL A 26 -15.30 -7.14 14.69
N SER A 27 -16.19 -7.85 14.01
CA SER A 27 -17.62 -7.84 14.30
C SER A 27 -18.27 -9.18 13.91
N PRO A 28 -19.09 -9.77 14.80
CA PRO A 28 -19.91 -10.94 14.45
C PRO A 28 -21.13 -10.60 13.58
N TYR A 29 -21.45 -9.30 13.40
CA TYR A 29 -22.62 -8.83 12.63
C TYR A 29 -22.28 -8.53 11.16
N PRO A 30 -23.24 -8.70 10.23
CA PRO A 30 -23.04 -8.47 8.79
C PRO A 30 -22.81 -7.00 8.41
N ASP A 31 -23.41 -6.06 9.16
CA ASP A 31 -23.25 -4.62 8.92
C ASP A 31 -22.12 -4.05 9.76
N LEU A 32 -20.94 -3.90 9.16
CA LEU A 32 -19.80 -3.26 9.81
C LEU A 32 -19.89 -1.75 9.71
N THR A 33 -19.58 -1.07 10.81
CA THR A 33 -19.35 0.37 10.79
C THR A 33 -18.13 0.71 9.93
N VAL A 34 -18.02 1.98 9.52
CA VAL A 34 -16.88 2.48 8.73
C VAL A 34 -15.55 2.21 9.44
N LEU A 35 -15.48 2.44 10.76
CA LEU A 35 -14.28 2.19 11.56
C LEU A 35 -13.95 0.68 11.64
N GLN A 36 -14.95 -0.17 11.85
CA GLN A 36 -14.75 -1.62 11.89
C GLN A 36 -14.27 -2.17 10.54
N THR A 37 -14.78 -1.63 9.44
CA THR A 37 -14.33 -1.99 8.09
C THR A 37 -12.89 -1.53 7.85
N ALA A 38 -12.53 -0.33 8.30
CA ALA A 38 -11.16 0.19 8.25
C ALA A 38 -10.18 -0.65 9.07
N LEU A 39 -10.58 -1.08 10.27
CA LEU A 39 -9.78 -1.97 11.13
C LEU A 39 -9.61 -3.35 10.51
N ALA A 40 -10.70 -3.95 10.00
CA ALA A 40 -10.63 -5.24 9.32
C ALA A 40 -9.77 -5.18 8.06
N GLY A 41 -9.85 -4.08 7.29
CA GLY A 41 -9.01 -3.81 6.13
C GLY A 41 -7.53 -3.66 6.51
N SER A 42 -7.24 -2.89 7.57
CA SER A 42 -5.86 -2.68 8.07
C SER A 42 -5.25 -3.99 8.58
N MET A 43 -6.01 -4.81 9.29
CA MET A 43 -5.59 -6.15 9.73
C MET A 43 -5.32 -7.07 8.54
N ALA A 44 -6.22 -7.10 7.56
CA ALA A 44 -6.03 -7.88 6.34
C ALA A 44 -4.80 -7.42 5.55
N GLY A 45 -4.58 -6.10 5.47
CA GLY A 45 -3.39 -5.49 4.86
C GLY A 45 -2.11 -5.88 5.59
N ALA A 46 -2.12 -5.87 6.93
CA ALA A 46 -0.98 -6.30 7.75
C ALA A 46 -0.65 -7.79 7.52
N VAL A 47 -1.65 -8.67 7.46
CA VAL A 47 -1.43 -10.09 7.13
C VAL A 47 -0.92 -10.23 5.68
N ASN A 48 -1.54 -9.53 4.75
CA ASN A 48 -1.15 -9.54 3.34
C ASN A 48 0.28 -9.03 3.12
N SER A 49 0.75 -8.11 3.96
CA SER A 49 2.10 -7.54 3.87
C SER A 49 3.22 -8.58 3.96
N VAL A 50 2.94 -9.76 4.54
CA VAL A 50 3.89 -10.88 4.62
C VAL A 50 4.25 -11.39 3.22
N LEU A 51 3.26 -11.52 2.32
CA LEU A 51 3.49 -11.91 0.92
C LEU A 51 3.71 -10.71 0.01
N ALA A 52 3.05 -9.58 0.28
CA ALA A 52 3.17 -8.40 -0.57
C ALA A 52 4.56 -7.77 -0.49
N SER A 53 5.17 -7.70 0.70
CA SER A 53 6.49 -7.06 0.88
C SER A 53 7.60 -7.63 -0.02
N PRO A 54 7.84 -8.95 -0.08
CA PRO A 54 8.86 -9.50 -0.96
C PRO A 54 8.50 -9.34 -2.44
N VAL A 55 7.23 -9.54 -2.81
CA VAL A 55 6.77 -9.41 -4.20
C VAL A 55 6.96 -7.98 -4.69
N GLU A 56 6.57 -6.99 -3.90
CA GLU A 56 6.71 -5.57 -4.24
C GLU A 56 8.17 -5.14 -4.25
N MET A 57 8.99 -5.59 -3.30
CA MET A 57 10.43 -5.32 -3.28
C MET A 57 11.08 -5.70 -4.62
N PHE A 58 10.89 -6.95 -5.05
CA PHE A 58 11.48 -7.42 -6.29
C PHE A 58 10.83 -6.75 -7.51
N LYS A 59 9.53 -6.47 -7.48
CA LYS A 59 8.87 -5.74 -8.56
C LYS A 59 9.47 -4.34 -8.76
N VAL A 60 9.64 -3.57 -7.70
CA VAL A 60 10.24 -2.22 -7.75
C VAL A 60 11.67 -2.28 -8.26
N ARG A 61 12.50 -3.19 -7.73
CA ARG A 61 13.90 -3.35 -8.19
C ARG A 61 14.00 -3.76 -9.65
N MET A 62 13.19 -4.74 -10.08
CA MET A 62 13.17 -5.20 -11.47
C MET A 62 12.72 -4.08 -12.42
N GLN A 63 11.76 -3.24 -12.02
CA GLN A 63 11.33 -2.08 -12.80
C GLN A 63 12.40 -0.97 -12.83
N ALA A 64 13.16 -0.78 -11.75
CA ALA A 64 14.19 0.24 -11.66
C ALA A 64 15.48 -0.10 -12.44
N GLN A 65 15.74 -1.39 -12.70
CA GLN A 65 16.87 -1.79 -13.54
C GLN A 65 16.52 -1.84 -15.02
N TYR A 66 15.27 -2.15 -15.38
CA TYR A 66 14.82 -2.39 -16.75
C TYR A 66 15.46 -1.47 -17.80
N GLY A 67 16.19 -2.07 -18.74
CA GLY A 67 16.87 -1.37 -19.83
C GLY A 67 18.32 -0.98 -19.53
N LYS A 68 18.90 -1.41 -18.40
CA LYS A 68 20.32 -1.20 -18.09
C LYS A 68 21.19 -2.33 -18.67
N PRO A 69 22.48 -2.06 -18.96
CA PRO A 69 23.39 -3.06 -19.54
C PRO A 69 23.61 -4.30 -18.66
N ASN A 70 23.34 -4.21 -17.36
CA ASN A 70 23.58 -5.26 -16.37
C ASN A 70 22.27 -5.69 -15.66
N ASP A 71 21.17 -5.80 -16.43
CA ASP A 71 19.87 -6.23 -15.91
C ASP A 71 19.95 -7.64 -15.32
N LEU A 72 19.72 -7.74 -14.01
CA LEU A 72 19.69 -9.02 -13.33
C LEU A 72 18.37 -9.73 -13.57
N ARG A 73 18.41 -11.05 -13.76
CA ARG A 73 17.17 -11.84 -13.71
C ARG A 73 16.65 -11.87 -12.28
N LEU A 74 15.34 -12.06 -12.12
CA LEU A 74 14.70 -12.13 -10.80
C LEU A 74 15.38 -13.15 -9.87
N ARG A 75 15.75 -14.32 -10.40
CA ARG A 75 16.43 -15.37 -9.62
C ARG A 75 17.77 -14.90 -9.07
N ASP A 76 18.55 -14.17 -9.86
CA ASP A 76 19.87 -13.69 -9.48
C ASP A 76 19.75 -12.56 -8.45
N ALA A 77 18.79 -11.64 -8.65
CA ALA A 77 18.47 -10.60 -7.67
C ALA A 77 18.03 -11.17 -6.32
N VAL A 78 17.19 -12.21 -6.31
CA VAL A 78 16.77 -12.92 -5.10
C VAL A 78 17.98 -13.58 -4.41
N ARG A 79 18.81 -14.28 -5.19
CA ARG A 79 19.99 -14.98 -4.66
C ARG A 79 20.98 -14.00 -4.02
N LEU A 80 21.34 -12.93 -4.72
CA LEU A 80 22.26 -11.91 -4.21
C LEU A 80 21.74 -11.26 -2.93
N MET A 81 20.45 -10.89 -2.89
CA MET A 81 19.86 -10.30 -1.69
C MET A 81 19.83 -11.27 -0.50
N TRP A 82 19.60 -12.56 -0.77
CA TRP A 82 19.62 -13.60 0.26
C TRP A 82 21.03 -13.83 0.80
N GLU A 83 22.02 -13.97 -0.07
CA GLU A 83 23.43 -14.21 0.31
C GLU A 83 24.03 -13.01 1.06
N GLU A 84 23.68 -11.78 0.66
CA GLU A 84 24.29 -10.58 1.23
C GLU A 84 23.60 -10.08 2.51
N TRP A 85 22.27 -10.12 2.57
CA TRP A 85 21.48 -9.51 3.66
C TRP A 85 20.46 -10.44 4.31
N GLY A 86 20.33 -11.68 3.82
CA GLY A 86 19.40 -12.68 4.33
C GLY A 86 17.92 -12.34 4.14
N PHE A 87 17.06 -13.12 4.80
CA PHE A 87 15.61 -12.99 4.64
C PHE A 87 15.05 -11.70 5.26
N ARG A 88 15.42 -11.38 6.51
CA ARG A 88 14.80 -10.28 7.27
C ARG A 88 15.23 -8.90 6.79
N GLN A 89 16.51 -8.70 6.49
CA GLN A 89 17.06 -7.39 6.07
C GLN A 89 17.21 -7.26 4.55
N GLY A 90 17.25 -8.36 3.81
CA GLY A 90 17.19 -8.39 2.36
C GLY A 90 15.76 -8.46 1.85
N ILE A 91 15.19 -9.68 1.82
CA ILE A 91 13.91 -9.97 1.16
C ILE A 91 12.73 -9.22 1.76
N MET A 92 12.61 -9.19 3.08
CA MET A 92 11.51 -8.54 3.81
C MET A 92 11.75 -7.06 4.10
N ARG A 93 12.72 -6.43 3.42
CA ARG A 93 13.05 -5.03 3.69
C ARG A 93 11.86 -4.12 3.36
N GLY A 94 11.55 -3.20 4.28
CA GLY A 94 10.41 -2.31 4.16
C GLY A 94 9.08 -2.91 4.62
N PHE A 95 9.06 -4.15 5.15
CA PHE A 95 7.85 -4.79 5.69
C PHE A 95 7.09 -3.89 6.67
N TRP A 96 7.78 -3.34 7.67
CA TRP A 96 7.13 -2.46 8.66
C TRP A 96 6.64 -1.14 8.07
N VAL A 97 7.28 -0.64 7.02
CA VAL A 97 6.79 0.54 6.29
C VAL A 97 5.50 0.21 5.56
N THR A 98 5.41 -0.98 4.95
CA THR A 98 4.17 -1.48 4.33
C THR A 98 3.05 -1.57 5.36
N VAL A 99 3.30 -2.20 6.52
CA VAL A 99 2.30 -2.30 7.59
C VAL A 99 1.86 -0.93 8.09
N ALA A 100 2.81 -0.02 8.35
CA ALA A 100 2.53 1.33 8.79
C ALA A 100 1.75 2.15 7.75
N ARG A 101 1.93 1.87 6.46
CA ARG A 101 1.22 2.52 5.36
C ARG A 101 -0.27 2.18 5.33
N GLU A 102 -0.65 0.95 5.64
CA GLU A 102 -2.03 0.48 5.48
C GLU A 102 -3.04 1.30 6.32
N ILE A 103 -2.67 1.64 7.56
CA ILE A 103 -3.55 2.36 8.50
C ILE A 103 -4.02 3.72 7.94
N PRO A 104 -3.13 4.68 7.60
CA PRO A 104 -3.55 5.95 7.03
C PRO A 104 -4.18 5.79 5.64
N ALA A 105 -3.79 4.76 4.88
CA ALA A 105 -4.37 4.51 3.56
C ALA A 105 -5.86 4.15 3.66
N TYR A 106 -6.21 3.18 4.51
CA TYR A 106 -7.62 2.83 4.72
C TYR A 106 -8.40 3.97 5.39
N ALA A 107 -7.81 4.69 6.36
CA ALA A 107 -8.45 5.86 6.95
C ALA A 107 -8.82 6.91 5.89
N GLY A 108 -7.88 7.23 4.98
CA GLY A 108 -8.12 8.13 3.86
C GLY A 108 -9.20 7.62 2.90
N PHE A 109 -9.16 6.33 2.57
CA PHE A 109 -10.16 5.69 1.70
C PHE A 109 -11.57 5.84 2.24
N TYR A 110 -11.78 5.40 3.48
CA TYR A 110 -13.11 5.41 4.07
C TYR A 110 -13.62 6.81 4.34
N THR A 111 -12.74 7.75 4.72
CA THR A 111 -13.12 9.16 4.88
C THR A 111 -13.59 9.76 3.55
N GLY A 112 -12.82 9.58 2.47
CA GLY A 112 -13.20 10.08 1.15
C GLY A 112 -14.48 9.46 0.62
N PHE A 113 -14.65 8.15 0.83
CA PHE A 113 -15.85 7.42 0.44
C PHE A 113 -17.09 7.91 1.20
N GLU A 114 -17.01 8.01 2.52
CA GLU A 114 -18.16 8.33 3.38
C GLU A 114 -18.58 9.79 3.22
N VAL A 115 -17.64 10.74 3.14
CA VAL A 115 -17.93 12.15 2.88
C VAL A 115 -18.66 12.33 1.54
N SER A 116 -18.16 11.67 0.49
CA SER A 116 -18.77 11.71 -0.84
C SER A 116 -20.17 11.07 -0.82
N LYS A 117 -20.30 9.90 -0.21
CA LYS A 117 -21.57 9.17 -0.10
C LYS A 117 -22.62 10.00 0.65
N GLN A 118 -22.26 10.61 1.78
CA GLN A 118 -23.16 11.47 2.55
C GLN A 118 -23.59 12.71 1.77
N ALA A 119 -22.69 13.30 0.97
CA ALA A 119 -23.06 14.41 0.09
C ALA A 119 -24.09 14.00 -0.97
N PHE A 120 -23.92 12.81 -1.58
CA PHE A 120 -24.90 12.28 -2.52
C PHE A 120 -26.23 11.91 -1.86
N GLN A 121 -26.22 11.35 -0.64
CA GLN A 121 -27.44 11.06 0.11
C GLN A 121 -28.24 12.32 0.41
N LYS A 122 -27.56 13.41 0.81
CA LYS A 122 -28.23 14.71 1.00
C LYS A 122 -28.90 15.23 -0.28
N ARG A 123 -28.39 14.87 -1.47
CA ARG A 123 -28.89 15.35 -2.76
C ARG A 123 -29.95 14.45 -3.41
N TYR A 124 -29.89 13.14 -3.18
CA TYR A 124 -30.69 12.12 -3.86
C TYR A 124 -31.56 11.26 -2.92
N GLY A 125 -31.49 11.47 -1.59
CA GLY A 125 -32.28 10.74 -0.60
C GLY A 125 -31.53 9.59 0.08
N SER A 126 -32.27 8.55 0.47
CA SER A 126 -31.75 7.46 1.31
C SER A 126 -30.63 6.66 0.64
N ALA A 127 -29.80 6.00 1.45
CA ALA A 127 -28.69 5.15 1.01
C ALA A 127 -29.10 4.04 0.03
N GLN A 128 -30.35 3.58 0.10
CA GLN A 128 -30.90 2.50 -0.71
C GLN A 128 -31.33 2.94 -2.11
N THR A 129 -31.48 4.24 -2.36
CA THR A 129 -31.91 4.81 -3.65
C THR A 129 -30.77 5.47 -4.41
N LEU A 130 -29.53 5.32 -3.93
CA LEU A 130 -28.35 5.90 -4.58
C LEU A 130 -28.07 5.22 -5.93
N PRO A 131 -28.01 5.98 -7.03
CA PRO A 131 -27.60 5.45 -8.32
C PRO A 131 -26.19 4.87 -8.26
N VAL A 132 -25.92 3.81 -9.02
CA VAL A 132 -24.61 3.14 -9.08
C VAL A 132 -23.45 4.11 -9.36
N TRP A 133 -23.67 5.11 -10.21
CA TRP A 133 -22.65 6.11 -10.53
C TRP A 133 -22.22 6.94 -9.30
N THR A 134 -23.11 7.21 -8.34
CA THR A 134 -22.77 7.94 -7.11
C THR A 134 -21.87 7.13 -6.18
N LEU A 135 -22.08 5.81 -6.14
CA LEU A 135 -21.23 4.88 -5.41
C LEU A 135 -19.86 4.75 -6.09
N LEU A 136 -19.82 4.73 -7.44
CA LEU A 136 -18.57 4.77 -8.20
C LEU A 136 -17.78 6.06 -7.94
N CYS A 137 -18.43 7.23 -7.98
CA CYS A 137 -17.80 8.51 -7.64
C CYS A 137 -17.28 8.52 -6.20
N SER A 138 -18.05 7.97 -5.25
CA SER A 138 -17.62 7.85 -3.85
C SER A 138 -16.43 6.90 -3.71
N GLY A 139 -16.39 5.81 -4.48
CA GLY A 139 -15.23 4.92 -4.60
C GLY A 139 -14.00 5.65 -5.12
N ALA A 140 -14.14 6.47 -6.16
CA ALA A 140 -13.04 7.28 -6.71
C ALA A 140 -12.53 8.31 -5.69
N MET A 141 -13.43 9.00 -4.97
CA MET A 141 -13.05 9.91 -3.88
C MET A 141 -12.33 9.18 -2.74
N GLY A 142 -12.76 7.95 -2.42
CA GLY A 142 -12.04 7.06 -1.53
C GLY A 142 -10.64 6.73 -2.07
N GLY A 143 -10.51 6.39 -3.35
CA GLY A 143 -9.21 6.14 -3.99
C GLY A 143 -8.27 7.33 -3.89
N ILE A 144 -8.76 8.54 -4.14
CA ILE A 144 -7.99 9.77 -3.97
C ILE A 144 -7.55 9.93 -2.50
N GLY A 145 -8.46 9.75 -1.55
CA GLY A 145 -8.15 9.79 -0.11
C GLY A 145 -7.10 8.76 0.30
N TYR A 146 -7.22 7.52 -0.18
CA TYR A 146 -6.27 6.43 0.08
C TYR A 146 -4.86 6.84 -0.30
N TRP A 147 -4.68 7.25 -1.57
CA TRP A 147 -3.37 7.62 -2.07
C TRP A 147 -2.85 8.86 -1.37
N THR A 148 -3.67 9.89 -1.17
CA THR A 148 -3.23 11.13 -0.50
C THR A 148 -2.63 10.88 0.88
N CYS A 149 -3.30 10.06 1.70
CA CYS A 149 -2.86 9.78 3.06
C CYS A 149 -1.66 8.83 3.14
N CYS A 150 -1.53 7.90 2.19
CA CYS A 150 -0.50 6.87 2.23
C CYS A 150 0.76 7.20 1.42
N TYR A 151 0.66 8.15 0.47
CA TYR A 151 1.71 8.49 -0.47
C TYR A 151 3.06 8.83 0.20
N PRO A 152 3.11 9.62 1.30
CA PRO A 152 4.38 9.94 1.95
C PRO A 152 5.10 8.69 2.48
N LEU A 153 4.35 7.73 3.04
CA LEU A 153 4.90 6.45 3.49
C LEU A 153 5.33 5.57 2.32
N ASP A 154 4.66 5.70 1.17
CA ASP A 154 5.05 5.00 -0.06
C ASP A 154 6.38 5.51 -0.62
N VAL A 155 6.61 6.82 -0.61
CA VAL A 155 7.90 7.41 -1.00
C VAL A 155 9.02 6.91 -0.07
N ILE A 156 8.79 6.91 1.25
CA ILE A 156 9.76 6.35 2.22
C ILE A 156 10.03 4.87 1.94
N LYS A 157 8.98 4.08 1.71
CA LYS A 157 9.07 2.66 1.40
C LYS A 157 9.93 2.44 0.15
N SER A 158 9.63 3.10 -0.95
CA SER A 158 10.40 2.98 -2.19
C SER A 158 11.86 3.35 -1.99
N ARG A 159 12.17 4.41 -1.22
CA ARG A 159 13.56 4.78 -0.89
C ARG A 159 14.29 3.68 -0.11
N ILE A 160 13.63 3.09 0.88
CA ILE A 160 14.21 2.02 1.70
C ILE A 160 14.42 0.74 0.88
N GLN A 161 13.46 0.39 0.03
CA GLN A 161 13.50 -0.80 -0.82
C GLN A 161 14.57 -0.69 -1.92
N MET A 162 14.76 0.52 -2.48
CA MET A 162 15.79 0.79 -3.49
C MET A 162 17.18 1.09 -2.94
N ALA A 163 17.32 1.39 -1.65
CA ALA A 163 18.64 1.62 -1.06
C ALA A 163 19.54 0.38 -1.20
N ASP A 164 20.83 0.61 -1.48
CA ASP A 164 21.80 -0.48 -1.64
C ASP A 164 21.90 -1.29 -0.33
N ARG A 165 22.05 -0.59 0.80
CA ARG A 165 22.21 -1.21 2.13
C ARG A 165 20.94 -1.12 2.97
N PRO A 166 20.63 -2.15 3.78
CA PRO A 166 19.46 -2.15 4.63
C PRO A 166 19.50 -1.02 5.65
N PRO A 167 18.32 -0.46 5.97
CA PRO A 167 18.22 0.54 7.02
C PRO A 167 18.71 -0.04 8.34
N LYS A 168 19.45 0.78 9.10
CA LYS A 168 19.94 0.45 10.44
C LYS A 168 19.10 1.16 11.50
N GLY A 169 18.86 0.49 12.63
CA GLY A 169 18.15 1.05 13.77
C GLY A 169 16.62 0.91 13.70
N ILE A 170 15.98 1.15 14.84
CA ILE A 170 14.52 1.02 15.01
C ILE A 170 13.77 2.20 14.39
N ASN A 171 14.38 3.39 14.39
CA ASN A 171 13.77 4.64 13.94
C ASN A 171 14.00 4.94 12.44
N TYR A 172 14.42 3.96 11.66
CA TYR A 172 14.82 4.15 10.27
C TYR A 172 13.76 4.78 9.37
N ILE A 173 12.47 4.58 9.67
CA ILE A 173 11.36 5.22 8.95
C ILE A 173 11.38 6.73 9.17
N ALA A 174 11.47 7.16 10.43
CA ALA A 174 11.56 8.57 10.79
C ALA A 174 12.87 9.20 10.32
N ASP A 175 13.97 8.45 10.35
CA ASP A 175 15.26 8.92 9.86
C ASP A 175 15.24 9.12 8.34
N THR A 176 14.62 8.21 7.60
CA THR A 176 14.43 8.34 6.15
C THR A 176 13.52 9.53 5.82
N TRP A 177 12.43 9.73 6.57
CA TRP A 177 11.57 10.90 6.44
C TRP A 177 12.34 12.21 6.61
N ARG A 178 13.11 12.33 7.72
CA ARG A 178 13.91 13.51 8.01
C ARG A 178 14.95 13.76 6.93
N LYS A 179 15.59 12.69 6.44
CA LYS A 179 16.58 12.76 5.37
C LYS A 179 15.97 13.31 4.08
N ILE A 180 14.83 12.78 3.65
CA ILE A 180 14.10 13.28 2.45
C ILE A 180 13.72 14.76 2.64
N CYS A 181 13.15 15.11 3.79
CA CYS A 181 12.75 16.49 4.07
C CYS A 181 13.94 17.46 4.06
N LYS A 182 15.11 17.03 4.54
CA LYS A 182 16.32 17.87 4.61
C LYS A 182 17.03 17.99 3.26
N GLU A 183 17.09 16.92 2.47
CA GLU A 183 17.83 16.88 1.21
C GLU A 183 17.01 17.39 0.02
N GLU A 184 15.71 17.10 -0.02
CA GLU A 184 14.85 17.35 -1.19
C GLU A 184 13.62 18.21 -0.87
N GLY A 185 13.40 18.54 0.41
CA GLY A 185 12.26 19.30 0.89
C GLY A 185 10.99 18.47 1.07
N ALA A 186 10.02 18.99 1.84
CA ALA A 186 8.77 18.29 2.15
C ALA A 186 7.91 17.97 0.91
N ARG A 187 8.07 18.73 -0.19
CA ARG A 187 7.36 18.48 -1.46
C ARG A 187 7.81 17.18 -2.14
N ALA A 188 9.02 16.70 -1.85
CA ALA A 188 9.52 15.44 -2.43
C ALA A 188 8.68 14.23 -2.01
N LEU A 189 8.05 14.27 -0.84
CA LEU A 189 7.14 13.23 -0.35
C LEU A 189 5.85 13.10 -1.16
N PHE A 190 5.53 14.07 -2.02
CA PHE A 190 4.35 14.06 -2.89
C PHE A 190 4.73 14.04 -4.39
N ARG A 191 6.01 13.85 -4.71
CA ARG A 191 6.51 13.84 -6.09
C ARG A 191 6.13 12.52 -6.78
N GLY A 192 5.19 12.60 -7.73
CA GLY A 192 4.63 11.44 -8.44
C GLY A 192 3.18 11.09 -8.03
N LEU A 193 2.55 11.95 -7.23
CA LEU A 193 1.18 11.76 -6.78
C LEU A 193 0.16 11.98 -7.92
N VAL A 194 0.43 12.88 -8.87
CA VAL A 194 -0.40 13.06 -10.09
C VAL A 194 -0.53 11.79 -10.94
N PRO A 195 0.55 11.12 -11.38
CA PRO A 195 0.42 9.86 -12.12
C PRO A 195 -0.18 8.73 -11.26
N THR A 196 -0.11 8.84 -9.93
CA THR A 196 -0.76 7.89 -9.03
C THR A 196 -2.28 8.07 -9.03
N TYR A 197 -2.78 9.30 -9.06
CA TYR A 197 -4.21 9.57 -9.22
C TYR A 197 -4.74 9.15 -10.59
N LEU A 198 -3.99 9.38 -11.67
CA LEU A 198 -4.42 8.96 -13.02
C LEU A 198 -4.52 7.43 -13.16
N ARG A 199 -3.83 6.68 -12.29
CA ARG A 199 -3.88 5.22 -12.25
C ARG A 199 -5.02 4.69 -11.37
N ALA A 200 -5.48 5.47 -10.40
CA ALA A 200 -6.48 5.07 -9.40
C ALA A 200 -7.89 5.07 -9.99
#